data_AF-A0A495KND9-F1
#
_entry.id   AF-A0A495KND9-F1
#
_cell.length_a   1.000
_cell.length_b   1.000
_cell.length_c   1.000
_cell.angle_alpha   90.00
_cell.angle_beta   90.00
_cell.angle_gamma   90.00
#
_symmetry.space_group_name_H-M   'P 1'
#
loop_
_entity.id
_entity.type
_entity.pdbx_description
1 polymer ?
#
loop_
_entity_poly.entity_id
_entity_poly.type
_entity_poly.pdbx_seq_one_letter_code
_entity_poly.pdbx_strand_id
1 'polypeptide(L)'
;MKSLKVLIYVNLILIMGILSSFKGIFGGNDFEQHLEIGKIIYPKNDNEISSCFNLFKDNKKKFKKDFKMLIDDYEFDSDNGSLTELLFSYGDWKNKTIYIDWRGEENEGEIEEYILEIIENKINFKNTTELRKKSVDIEQRDGKYIKQLLLNINKDLNVAGYEVLYFNIDWDGYGFIIAEKSEVQKILKISNKILKPTFE
;
A
#
# COMPACT_ATOMS: atom_id res chain seq x y z
N MET A 1 41.62 7.27 -38.88
CA MET A 1 40.15 7.49 -38.80
C MET A 1 39.36 6.47 -37.96
N LYS A 2 39.94 5.33 -37.50
CA LYS A 2 39.21 4.36 -36.66
C LYS A 2 39.10 4.74 -35.17
N SER A 3 40.01 5.56 -34.64
CA SER A 3 40.03 5.92 -33.20
C SER A 3 38.91 6.88 -32.79
N LEU A 4 38.48 7.78 -33.68
CA LEU A 4 37.45 8.78 -33.35
C LEU A 4 36.05 8.16 -33.18
N LYS A 5 35.72 7.12 -33.98
CA LYS A 5 34.44 6.40 -33.85
C LYS A 5 34.36 5.60 -32.55
N VAL A 6 35.47 4.98 -32.11
CA VAL A 6 35.51 4.24 -30.84
C VAL A 6 35.34 5.21 -29.66
N LEU A 7 35.96 6.39 -29.70
CA LEU A 7 35.83 7.39 -28.64
C LEU A 7 34.40 7.94 -28.51
N ILE A 8 33.70 8.12 -29.64
CA ILE A 8 32.29 8.56 -29.65
C ILE A 8 31.37 7.47 -29.10
N TYR A 9 31.57 6.20 -29.48
CA TYR A 9 30.75 5.09 -28.98
C TYR A 9 30.97 4.83 -27.48
N VAL A 10 32.20 4.92 -26.98
CA VAL A 10 32.50 4.76 -25.55
C VAL A 10 31.85 5.88 -24.73
N ASN A 11 31.88 7.12 -25.20
CA ASN A 11 31.20 8.24 -24.53
C ASN A 11 29.67 8.10 -24.55
N LEU A 12 29.07 7.63 -25.65
CA LEU A 12 27.63 7.39 -25.73
C LEU A 12 27.17 6.27 -24.79
N ILE A 13 27.94 5.18 -24.68
CA ILE A 13 27.64 4.09 -23.76
C ILE A 13 27.83 4.53 -22.30
N LEU A 14 28.84 5.35 -21.99
CA LEU A 14 29.01 5.93 -20.66
C LEU A 14 27.85 6.87 -20.31
N ILE A 15 27.44 7.75 -21.22
CA ILE A 15 26.31 8.68 -21.02
C ILE A 15 25.00 7.91 -20.84
N MET A 16 24.75 6.87 -21.64
CA MET A 16 23.57 6.03 -21.47
C MET A 16 23.62 5.18 -20.20
N GLY A 17 24.79 4.65 -19.82
CA GLY A 17 24.99 3.94 -18.56
C GLY A 17 24.78 4.85 -17.34
N ILE A 18 25.23 6.10 -17.42
CA ILE A 18 25.02 7.13 -16.40
C ILE A 18 23.53 7.52 -16.35
N LEU A 19 22.86 7.77 -17.48
CA LEU A 19 21.42 8.07 -17.54
C LEU A 19 20.54 6.89 -17.06
N SER A 20 20.97 5.66 -17.31
CA SER A 20 20.29 4.45 -16.81
C SER A 20 20.50 4.27 -15.30
N SER A 21 21.70 4.58 -14.81
CA SER A 21 22.02 4.57 -13.37
C SER A 21 21.31 5.69 -12.63
N PHE A 22 21.07 6.83 -13.28
CA PHE A 22 20.28 7.92 -12.73
C PHE A 22 18.78 7.60 -12.73
N LYS A 23 18.22 6.90 -13.72
CA LYS A 23 16.83 6.39 -13.62
C LYS A 23 16.64 5.33 -12.52
N GLY A 24 17.71 4.66 -12.09
CA GLY A 24 17.70 3.75 -10.93
C GLY A 24 18.03 4.41 -9.58
N ILE A 25 18.39 5.70 -9.55
CA ILE A 25 18.81 6.45 -8.35
C ILE A 25 17.99 7.73 -8.13
N PHE A 26 17.21 8.17 -9.12
CA PHE A 26 16.19 9.20 -8.93
C PHE A 26 14.94 8.56 -8.31
N GLY A 27 14.89 8.58 -6.98
CA GLY A 27 13.62 8.56 -6.28
C GLY A 27 12.72 9.60 -6.94
N GLY A 28 11.55 9.16 -7.42
CA GLY A 28 10.46 10.10 -7.64
C GLY A 28 10.33 10.93 -6.36
N ASN A 29 10.01 12.21 -6.49
CA ASN A 29 9.61 13.00 -5.33
C ASN A 29 8.61 12.15 -4.54
N ASP A 30 8.86 11.92 -3.25
CA ASP A 30 8.07 11.03 -2.40
C ASP A 30 6.55 11.27 -2.57
N PHE A 31 6.19 12.53 -2.80
CA PHE A 31 4.89 12.98 -3.25
C PHE A 31 4.33 12.27 -4.51
N GLU A 32 5.08 12.28 -5.61
CA GLU A 32 4.67 11.67 -6.88
C GLU A 32 4.52 10.15 -6.73
N GLN A 33 5.39 9.51 -5.94
CA GLN A 33 5.29 8.07 -5.69
C GLN A 33 4.00 7.71 -4.96
N HIS A 34 3.67 8.44 -3.88
CA HIS A 34 2.43 8.21 -3.15
C HIS A 34 1.20 8.52 -4.00
N LEU A 35 1.24 9.61 -4.78
CA LEU A 35 0.14 9.97 -5.66
C LEU A 35 -0.07 8.91 -6.75
N GLU A 36 0.98 8.43 -7.40
CA GLU A 36 0.90 7.39 -8.43
C GLU A 36 0.36 6.07 -7.86
N ILE A 37 0.83 5.66 -6.68
CA ILE A 37 0.27 4.51 -5.95
C ILE A 37 -1.22 4.72 -5.67
N GLY A 38 -1.60 5.89 -5.19
CA GLY A 38 -2.99 6.25 -4.96
C GLY A 38 -3.85 6.12 -6.22
N LYS A 39 -3.36 6.58 -7.38
CA LYS A 39 -4.08 6.43 -8.65
C LYS A 39 -4.27 4.98 -9.08
N ILE A 40 -3.32 4.11 -8.73
CA ILE A 40 -3.44 2.67 -8.97
C ILE A 40 -4.49 2.04 -8.07
N ILE A 41 -4.51 2.39 -6.78
CA ILE A 41 -5.45 1.80 -5.80
C ILE A 41 -6.88 2.36 -5.98
N TYR A 42 -7.01 3.62 -6.38
CA TYR A 42 -8.30 4.32 -6.51
C TYR A 42 -8.54 4.84 -7.94
N PRO A 43 -8.56 3.97 -8.96
CA PRO A 43 -8.63 4.41 -10.36
C PRO A 43 -9.93 5.16 -10.68
N LYS A 44 -11.03 4.84 -9.99
CA LYS A 44 -12.32 5.54 -10.13
C LYS A 44 -12.31 6.96 -9.52
N ASN A 45 -11.32 7.26 -8.68
CA ASN A 45 -11.20 8.51 -7.93
C ASN A 45 -9.91 9.28 -8.27
N ASP A 46 -9.29 9.02 -9.41
CA ASP A 46 -8.00 9.63 -9.83
C ASP A 46 -7.98 11.16 -9.63
N ASN A 47 -9.01 11.86 -10.10
CA ASN A 47 -9.11 13.30 -9.96
C ASN A 47 -9.22 13.75 -8.49
N GLU A 48 -9.98 13.03 -7.68
CA GLU A 48 -10.20 13.35 -6.27
C GLU A 48 -8.94 13.12 -5.45
N ILE A 49 -8.25 11.98 -5.65
CA ILE A 49 -6.99 11.72 -4.95
C ILE A 49 -5.89 12.68 -5.40
N SER A 50 -5.83 13.01 -6.69
CA SER A 50 -4.92 14.05 -7.19
C SER A 50 -5.20 15.40 -6.52
N SER A 51 -6.46 15.80 -6.38
CA SER A 51 -6.82 17.03 -5.68
C SER A 51 -6.49 16.95 -4.19
N CYS A 52 -6.71 15.80 -3.56
CA CYS A 52 -6.43 15.56 -2.15
C CYS A 52 -4.95 15.81 -1.85
N PHE A 53 -4.06 15.12 -2.57
CA PHE A 53 -2.61 15.24 -2.43
C PHE A 53 -2.11 16.65 -2.75
N ASN A 54 -2.53 17.23 -3.88
CA ASN A 54 -2.09 18.57 -4.27
C ASN A 54 -2.54 19.64 -3.26
N LEU A 55 -3.77 19.56 -2.76
CA LEU A 55 -4.24 20.51 -1.73
C LEU A 55 -3.51 20.31 -0.41
N PHE A 56 -3.23 19.07 -0.01
CA PHE A 56 -2.44 18.78 1.19
C PHE A 56 -1.06 19.45 1.13
N LYS A 57 -0.39 19.36 -0.03
CA LYS A 57 0.93 19.94 -0.28
C LYS A 57 0.92 21.47 -0.44
N ASP A 58 0.04 21.99 -1.29
CA ASP A 58 0.14 23.36 -1.79
C ASP A 58 -0.86 24.33 -1.11
N ASN A 59 -1.94 23.84 -0.52
CA ASN A 59 -2.98 24.68 0.09
C ASN A 59 -3.70 24.00 1.26
N LYS A 60 -2.96 23.85 2.35
CA LYS A 60 -3.40 23.18 3.58
C LYS A 60 -4.72 23.72 4.14
N LYS A 61 -4.95 25.03 4.07
CA LYS A 61 -6.23 25.65 4.51
C LYS A 61 -7.41 25.14 3.68
N LYS A 62 -7.24 25.03 2.35
CA LYS A 62 -8.27 24.51 1.47
C LYS A 62 -8.43 23.00 1.62
N PHE A 63 -7.33 22.26 1.81
CA PHE A 63 -7.38 20.83 2.15
C PHE A 63 -8.27 20.55 3.36
N LYS A 64 -8.05 21.25 4.49
CA LYS A 64 -8.85 21.06 5.71
C LYS A 64 -10.34 21.36 5.51
N LYS A 65 -10.67 22.24 4.57
CA LYS A 65 -12.05 22.59 4.24
C LYS A 65 -12.70 21.52 3.35
N ASP A 66 -12.02 21.15 2.26
CA ASP A 66 -12.59 20.33 1.20
C ASP A 66 -12.55 18.82 1.56
N PHE A 67 -11.61 18.40 2.41
CA PHE A 67 -11.45 17.03 2.91
C PHE A 67 -11.69 16.93 4.43
N LYS A 68 -12.61 17.73 4.95
CA LYS A 68 -12.92 17.78 6.39
C LYS A 68 -13.27 16.40 6.97
N MET A 69 -14.05 15.59 6.25
CA MET A 69 -14.42 14.24 6.72
C MET A 69 -13.20 13.35 6.97
N LEU A 70 -12.18 13.43 6.12
CA LEU A 70 -10.94 12.66 6.28
C LEU A 70 -10.18 13.04 7.56
N ILE A 71 -10.37 14.27 8.06
CA ILE A 71 -9.74 14.76 9.28
C ILE A 71 -10.59 14.41 10.51
N ASP A 72 -11.89 14.66 10.43
CA ASP A 72 -12.79 14.56 11.57
C ASP A 72 -13.23 13.11 11.83
N ASP A 73 -13.52 12.34 10.78
CA ASP A 73 -14.10 11.00 10.90
C ASP A 73 -13.05 9.88 10.80
N TYR A 74 -11.90 10.17 10.19
CA TYR A 74 -10.80 9.21 9.96
C TYR A 74 -9.49 9.64 10.62
N GLU A 75 -9.58 10.59 11.56
CA GLU A 75 -8.51 11.03 12.47
C GLU A 75 -7.17 11.40 11.82
N PHE A 76 -7.17 11.77 10.53
CA PHE A 76 -5.94 12.20 9.88
C PHE A 76 -5.42 13.51 10.47
N ASP A 77 -4.19 13.49 11.01
CA ASP A 77 -3.51 14.71 11.45
C ASP A 77 -3.16 15.57 10.22
N SER A 78 -4.09 16.45 9.85
CA SER A 78 -3.88 17.35 8.72
C SER A 78 -2.64 18.24 8.87
N ASP A 79 -2.13 18.49 10.09
CA ASP A 79 -0.99 19.37 10.36
C ASP A 79 0.36 18.66 10.27
N ASN A 80 0.46 17.43 10.78
CA ASN A 80 1.74 16.70 10.82
C ASN A 80 1.73 15.34 10.10
N GLY A 81 0.58 14.91 9.59
CA GLY A 81 0.42 13.63 8.92
C GLY A 81 1.35 13.47 7.72
N SER A 82 1.89 12.27 7.55
CA SER A 82 2.72 11.90 6.42
C SER A 82 1.89 11.63 5.16
N LEU A 83 2.55 11.53 4.01
CA LEU A 83 1.89 11.13 2.76
C LEU A 83 1.39 9.69 2.80
N THR A 84 2.05 8.81 3.55
CA THR A 84 1.61 7.42 3.75
C THR A 84 0.33 7.39 4.59
N GLU A 85 0.27 8.18 5.65
CA GLU A 85 -0.95 8.32 6.48
C GLU A 85 -2.09 8.98 5.69
N LEU A 86 -1.79 9.97 4.84
CA LEU A 86 -2.79 10.55 3.94
C LEU A 86 -3.34 9.51 2.97
N LEU A 87 -2.46 8.68 2.38
CA LEU A 87 -2.86 7.61 1.45
C LEU A 87 -3.73 6.55 2.14
N PHE A 88 -3.36 6.17 3.36
CA PHE A 88 -4.10 5.24 4.19
C PHE A 88 -5.48 5.82 4.55
N SER A 89 -5.52 7.00 5.17
CA SER A 89 -6.77 7.64 5.64
C SER A 89 -7.72 7.94 4.49
N TYR A 90 -7.19 8.29 3.31
CA TYR A 90 -8.00 8.42 2.11
C TYR A 90 -8.62 7.08 1.69
N GLY A 91 -7.86 6.00 1.77
CA GLY A 91 -8.37 4.65 1.51
C GLY A 91 -9.45 4.21 2.47
N ASP A 92 -9.32 4.57 3.74
CA ASP A 92 -10.27 4.24 4.79
C ASP A 92 -11.59 4.97 4.52
N TRP A 93 -11.49 6.27 4.20
CA TRP A 93 -12.64 7.06 3.72
C TRP A 93 -13.33 6.49 2.47
N LYS A 94 -12.61 5.72 1.65
CA LYS A 94 -13.17 5.05 0.46
C LYS A 94 -13.49 3.56 0.69
N ASN A 95 -13.44 3.07 1.93
CA ASN A 95 -13.63 1.65 2.30
C ASN A 95 -12.74 0.71 1.46
N LYS A 96 -11.46 1.05 1.37
CA LYS A 96 -10.45 0.31 0.60
C LYS A 96 -9.22 -0.08 1.40
N THR A 97 -9.01 0.55 2.55
CA THR A 97 -7.99 0.16 3.52
C THR A 97 -8.67 -0.25 4.82
N ILE A 98 -8.02 -1.12 5.57
CA ILE A 98 -8.45 -1.53 6.90
C ILE A 98 -7.28 -1.44 7.86
N TYR A 99 -7.57 -1.02 9.09
CA TYR A 99 -6.67 -1.08 10.22
C TYR A 99 -7.11 -2.20 11.15
N ILE A 100 -6.17 -3.02 11.60
CA ILE A 100 -6.40 -4.07 12.61
C ILE A 100 -5.38 -3.88 13.73
N ASP A 101 -5.85 -3.88 14.98
CA ASP A 101 -5.00 -3.81 16.17
C ASP A 101 -3.97 -4.96 16.19
N TRP A 102 -2.82 -4.74 16.82
CA TRP A 102 -1.78 -5.75 16.87
C TRP A 102 -2.20 -7.05 17.57
N ARG A 103 -3.24 -7.03 18.42
CA ARG A 103 -3.82 -8.21 19.08
C ARG A 103 -4.54 -9.13 18.11
N GLY A 104 -4.95 -8.61 16.94
CA GLY A 104 -5.67 -9.32 15.90
C GLY A 104 -7.14 -8.97 15.85
N GLU A 105 -7.94 -9.95 15.44
CA GLU A 105 -9.36 -9.72 15.19
C GLU A 105 -10.14 -9.47 16.48
N GLU A 106 -11.07 -8.50 16.47
CA GLU A 106 -12.06 -8.35 17.54
C GLU A 106 -13.11 -9.47 17.47
N ASN A 107 -13.53 -9.81 16.24
CA ASN A 107 -14.47 -10.88 15.94
C ASN A 107 -13.85 -11.87 14.95
N GLU A 108 -14.03 -13.18 15.22
CA GLU A 108 -13.52 -14.22 14.33
C GLU A 108 -14.05 -14.05 12.91
N GLY A 109 -13.16 -13.88 11.94
CA GLY A 109 -13.51 -13.79 10.53
C GLY A 109 -13.74 -12.37 10.00
N GLU A 110 -13.62 -11.33 10.83
CA GLU A 110 -13.88 -9.94 10.43
C GLU A 110 -13.01 -9.49 9.25
N ILE A 111 -11.76 -9.96 9.18
CA ILE A 111 -10.86 -9.58 8.08
C ILE A 111 -11.33 -10.26 6.79
N GLU A 112 -11.72 -11.54 6.85
CA GLU A 112 -12.27 -12.23 5.69
C GLU A 112 -13.57 -11.60 5.19
N GLU A 113 -14.45 -11.19 6.11
CA GLU A 113 -15.69 -10.48 5.76
C GLU A 113 -15.40 -9.18 5.01
N TYR A 114 -14.51 -8.33 5.55
CA TYR A 114 -14.07 -7.11 4.88
C TYR A 114 -13.48 -7.39 3.48
N ILE A 115 -12.65 -8.44 3.35
CA ILE A 115 -12.06 -8.82 2.06
C ILE A 115 -13.15 -9.19 1.05
N LEU A 116 -14.17 -9.94 1.47
CA LEU A 116 -15.30 -10.34 0.61
C LEU A 116 -16.19 -9.16 0.23
N GLU A 117 -16.26 -8.11 1.05
CA GLU A 117 -16.95 -6.87 0.67
C GLU A 117 -16.20 -6.11 -0.43
N ILE A 118 -14.86 -6.14 -0.41
CA ILE A 118 -14.02 -5.50 -1.44
C ILE A 118 -13.97 -6.31 -2.73
N ILE A 119 -13.90 -7.63 -2.59
CA ILE A 119 -13.69 -8.55 -3.71
C ILE A 119 -15.02 -9.21 -4.05
N GLU A 120 -15.59 -8.85 -5.19
CA GLU A 120 -16.85 -9.41 -5.71
C GLU A 120 -16.74 -10.91 -6.13
N ASN A 121 -15.63 -11.58 -5.78
CA ASN A 121 -15.37 -13.00 -6.03
C ASN A 121 -15.45 -13.82 -4.75
N LYS A 122 -15.93 -15.06 -4.87
CA LYS A 122 -15.93 -16.01 -3.75
C LYS A 122 -14.52 -16.53 -3.50
N ILE A 123 -13.90 -16.08 -2.42
CA ILE A 123 -12.64 -16.62 -1.92
C ILE A 123 -12.94 -17.72 -0.90
N ASN A 124 -12.21 -18.83 -0.97
CA ASN A 124 -12.27 -19.89 0.03
C ASN A 124 -11.11 -19.75 1.01
N PHE A 125 -11.40 -19.31 2.22
CA PHE A 125 -10.40 -19.10 3.27
C PHE A 125 -10.05 -20.39 4.03
N LYS A 126 -9.53 -21.37 3.28
CA LYS A 126 -9.19 -22.69 3.83
C LYS A 126 -8.00 -22.58 4.79
N ASN A 127 -6.99 -21.78 4.48
CA ASN A 127 -5.78 -21.72 5.29
C ASN A 127 -6.04 -21.04 6.65
N THR A 128 -6.89 -20.02 6.71
CA THR A 128 -7.29 -19.39 7.99
C THR A 128 -8.19 -20.31 8.81
N THR A 129 -9.12 -21.02 8.18
CA THR A 129 -9.95 -22.05 8.84
C THR A 129 -9.07 -23.14 9.47
N GLU A 130 -8.03 -23.60 8.77
CA GLU A 130 -7.08 -24.57 9.33
C GLU A 130 -6.22 -23.98 10.46
N LEU A 131 -5.82 -22.72 10.35
CA LEU A 131 -5.12 -22.02 11.43
C LEU A 131 -5.97 -22.02 12.70
N ARG A 132 -7.20 -21.53 12.63
CA ARG A 132 -8.13 -21.45 13.79
C ARG A 132 -8.38 -22.82 14.43
N LYS A 133 -8.53 -23.88 13.64
CA LYS A 133 -8.69 -25.27 14.16
C LYS A 133 -7.47 -25.79 14.93
N LYS A 134 -6.26 -25.33 14.59
CA LYS A 134 -5.02 -25.68 15.29
C LYS A 134 -4.74 -24.75 16.47
N SER A 135 -5.47 -23.64 16.58
CA SER A 135 -5.26 -22.55 17.53
C SER A 135 -5.99 -22.82 18.85
N VAL A 136 -5.57 -23.85 19.59
CA VAL A 136 -5.95 -23.94 21.01
C VAL A 136 -5.04 -23.03 21.87
N ASP A 137 -3.84 -22.67 21.37
CA ASP A 137 -2.80 -21.97 22.14
C ASP A 137 -2.00 -20.90 21.35
N ILE A 138 -2.49 -20.38 20.21
CA ILE A 138 -1.83 -19.20 19.62
C ILE A 138 -2.19 -18.02 20.52
N GLU A 139 -1.38 -17.80 21.55
CA GLU A 139 -1.53 -16.64 22.42
C GLU A 139 -1.57 -15.39 21.53
N GLN A 140 -2.60 -14.55 21.71
CA GLN A 140 -2.71 -13.19 21.14
C GLN A 140 -1.64 -12.24 21.75
N ARG A 141 -0.43 -12.75 21.99
CA ARG A 141 0.71 -12.01 22.52
C ARG A 141 1.61 -11.58 21.37
N ASP A 142 2.08 -10.34 21.46
CA ASP A 142 3.10 -9.73 20.60
C ASP A 142 2.79 -9.78 19.08
N GLY A 143 1.52 -9.78 18.69
CA GLY A 143 1.09 -9.76 17.29
C GLY A 143 1.43 -10.99 16.46
N LYS A 144 1.83 -12.10 17.09
CA LYS A 144 2.14 -13.36 16.38
C LYS A 144 0.90 -13.95 15.71
N TYR A 145 -0.24 -13.90 16.38
CA TYR A 145 -1.51 -14.41 15.86
C TYR A 145 -1.89 -13.69 14.56
N ILE A 146 -2.01 -12.37 14.60
CA ILE A 146 -2.45 -11.57 13.45
C ILE A 146 -1.49 -11.67 12.26
N LYS A 147 -0.17 -11.71 12.49
CA LYS A 147 0.81 -11.97 11.43
C LYS A 147 0.58 -13.33 10.76
N GLN A 148 0.35 -14.39 11.55
CA GLN A 148 0.06 -15.71 10.99
C GLN A 148 -1.29 -15.76 10.27
N LEU A 149 -2.31 -15.09 10.80
CA LEU A 149 -3.61 -14.98 10.17
C LEU A 149 -3.49 -14.33 8.80
N LEU A 150 -2.89 -13.14 8.73
CA LEU A 150 -2.72 -12.38 7.49
C LEU A 150 -1.80 -13.10 6.48
N LEU A 151 -0.79 -13.84 6.94
CA LEU A 151 -0.01 -14.73 6.06
C LEU A 151 -0.85 -15.86 5.45
N ASN A 152 -1.77 -16.45 6.20
CA ASN A 152 -2.66 -17.50 5.69
C ASN A 152 -3.76 -16.94 4.78
N ILE A 153 -4.31 -15.77 5.11
CA ILE A 153 -5.18 -14.99 4.21
C ILE A 153 -4.48 -14.75 2.88
N ASN A 154 -3.24 -14.28 2.90
CA ASN A 154 -2.51 -13.98 1.68
C ASN A 154 -2.27 -15.23 0.81
N LYS A 155 -2.17 -16.44 1.40
CA LYS A 155 -2.09 -17.70 0.62
C LYS A 155 -3.38 -17.97 -0.14
N ASP A 156 -4.53 -17.77 0.51
CA ASP A 156 -5.84 -17.98 -0.11
C ASP A 156 -6.11 -16.94 -1.21
N LEU A 157 -5.79 -15.66 -0.94
CA LEU A 157 -5.87 -14.58 -1.92
C LEU A 157 -4.98 -14.81 -3.14
N ASN A 158 -3.77 -15.32 -2.91
CA ASN A 158 -2.82 -15.58 -3.98
C ASN A 158 -3.37 -16.56 -5.03
N VAL A 159 -4.15 -17.56 -4.61
CA VAL A 159 -4.82 -18.51 -5.51
C VAL A 159 -5.91 -17.80 -6.31
N ALA A 160 -6.60 -16.83 -5.71
CA ALA A 160 -7.66 -16.03 -6.32
C ALA A 160 -7.14 -14.88 -7.20
N GLY A 161 -5.82 -14.65 -7.28
CA GLY A 161 -5.24 -13.58 -8.10
C GLY A 161 -5.07 -12.23 -7.39
N TYR A 162 -5.15 -12.21 -6.06
CA TYR A 162 -5.01 -11.03 -5.21
C TYR A 162 -3.84 -11.19 -4.24
N GLU A 163 -3.38 -10.08 -3.67
CA GLU A 163 -2.41 -10.06 -2.58
C GLU A 163 -2.74 -8.97 -1.56
N VAL A 164 -2.34 -9.20 -0.31
CA VAL A 164 -2.36 -8.17 0.74
C VAL A 164 -1.12 -7.29 0.61
N LEU A 165 -1.30 -5.98 0.67
CA LEU A 165 -0.20 -5.00 0.79
C LEU A 165 -0.37 -4.19 2.07
N TYR A 166 0.71 -4.10 2.86
CA TYR A 166 0.74 -3.40 4.14
C TYR A 166 1.30 -2.00 3.98
N PHE A 167 0.66 -1.03 4.62
CA PHE A 167 1.22 0.31 4.76
C PHE A 167 2.38 0.27 5.74
N ASN A 168 3.47 0.93 5.39
CA ASN A 168 4.58 1.17 6.32
C ASN A 168 4.27 2.40 7.18
N ILE A 169 3.27 2.27 8.04
CA ILE A 169 2.87 3.27 9.03
C ILE A 169 3.27 2.72 10.41
N ASP A 170 4.10 3.45 11.14
CA ASP A 170 4.68 3.04 12.44
C ASP A 170 3.64 3.11 13.58
N TRP A 171 2.47 2.53 13.34
CA TRP A 171 1.32 2.52 14.24
C TRP A 171 1.29 1.24 15.09
N ASP A 172 0.51 1.27 16.17
CA ASP A 172 0.29 0.11 17.04
C ASP A 172 -0.73 -0.88 16.42
N GLY A 173 -0.51 -1.27 15.17
CA GLY A 173 -1.41 -2.14 14.42
C GLY A 173 -1.02 -2.26 12.94
N TYR A 174 -1.91 -2.82 12.15
CA TYR A 174 -1.66 -3.18 10.75
C TYR A 174 -2.68 -2.51 9.84
N GLY A 175 -2.23 -1.52 9.09
CA GLY A 175 -2.96 -0.95 7.95
C GLY A 175 -2.67 -1.74 6.68
N PHE A 176 -3.70 -2.20 5.96
CA PHE A 176 -3.49 -2.89 4.68
C PHE A 176 -4.59 -2.63 3.64
N ILE A 177 -4.26 -2.96 2.39
CA ILE A 177 -5.19 -3.09 1.27
C ILE A 177 -5.15 -4.49 0.68
N ILE A 178 -6.19 -4.83 -0.07
CA ILE A 178 -6.15 -5.94 -1.01
C ILE A 178 -6.12 -5.39 -2.44
N ALA A 179 -5.21 -5.90 -3.25
CA ALA A 179 -5.04 -5.48 -4.63
C ALA A 179 -4.88 -6.68 -5.56
N GLU A 180 -5.25 -6.53 -6.83
CA GLU A 180 -4.96 -7.55 -7.82
C GLU A 180 -3.45 -7.70 -8.01
N LYS A 181 -2.99 -8.90 -8.35
CA LYS A 181 -1.57 -9.15 -8.65
C LYS A 181 -1.00 -8.20 -9.71
N SER A 182 -1.83 -7.81 -10.68
CA SER A 182 -1.42 -6.88 -11.73
C SER A 182 -1.15 -5.46 -11.19
N GLU A 183 -1.90 -5.03 -10.17
CA GLU A 183 -1.77 -3.74 -9.49
C GLU A 183 -0.59 -3.78 -8.52
N VAL A 184 -0.45 -4.87 -7.77
CA VAL A 184 0.69 -5.12 -6.87
C VAL A 184 2.01 -4.98 -7.63
N GLN A 185 2.13 -5.59 -8.81
CA GLN A 185 3.33 -5.47 -9.65
C GLN A 185 3.61 -4.03 -10.10
N LYS A 186 2.59 -3.19 -10.27
CA LYS A 186 2.77 -1.76 -10.60
C LYS A 186 3.22 -0.97 -9.38
N ILE A 187 2.57 -1.19 -8.23
CA ILE A 187 2.89 -0.54 -6.96
C ILE A 187 4.34 -0.84 -6.56
N LEU A 188 4.75 -2.11 -6.60
CA LEU A 188 6.11 -2.51 -6.21
C LEU A 188 7.20 -1.99 -7.17
N LYS A 189 6.86 -1.63 -8.41
CA LYS A 189 7.78 -0.94 -9.32
C LYS A 189 7.97 0.54 -8.97
N ILE A 190 6.97 1.16 -8.35
CA ILE A 190 7.03 2.55 -7.88
C ILE A 190 7.80 2.61 -6.56
N SER A 191 7.36 1.84 -5.56
CA SER A 191 8.01 1.79 -4.24
C SER A 191 7.56 0.57 -3.44
N ASN A 192 8.53 -0.17 -2.88
CA ASN A 192 8.31 -1.18 -1.85
C ASN A 192 8.47 -0.62 -0.42
N LYS A 193 8.73 0.69 -0.27
CA LYS A 193 8.88 1.36 1.02
C LYS A 193 7.54 1.83 1.57
N ILE A 194 6.62 2.22 0.69
CA ILE A 194 5.30 2.76 1.04
C ILE A 194 4.33 1.60 1.34
N LEU A 195 4.29 0.62 0.44
CA LEU A 195 3.50 -0.60 0.57
C LEU A 195 4.40 -1.84 0.47
N LYS A 196 4.25 -2.77 1.41
CA LYS A 196 5.04 -4.01 1.51
C LYS A 196 4.16 -5.25 1.29
N PRO A 197 4.65 -6.29 0.60
CA PRO A 197 3.90 -7.54 0.39
C PRO A 197 3.94 -8.49 1.60
N THR A 198 4.80 -8.22 2.58
CA THR A 198 5.02 -9.07 3.74
C THR A 198 5.26 -8.24 4.99
N PHE A 199 4.95 -8.81 6.14
CA PHE A 199 5.50 -8.34 7.42
C PHE A 199 7.00 -8.64 7.44
N GLU A 200 7.82 -7.60 7.59
CA GLU A 200 9.23 -7.72 7.95
C GLU A 200 9.40 -7.34 9.43
#